data_AF-K1Z050-F1
#
_entry.id   AF-K1Z050-F1
#
_cell.length_a   1.000
_cell.length_b   1.000
_cell.length_c   1.000
_cell.angle_alpha   90.00
_cell.angle_beta   90.00
_cell.angle_gamma   90.00
#
_symmetry.space_group_name_H-M   'P 1'
#
loop_
_entity.id
_entity.type
_entity.pdbx_description
1 polymer ?
#
loop_
_entity_poly.entity_id
_entity_poly.type
_entity_poly.pdbx_seq_one_letter_code
_entity_poly.pdbx_strand_id
1 'polypeptide(L)'
;MVVLLTGLLFIVFPATGFTSVGLKMAVLWNQTISYELVTIQKNRVGYDGLSFITHRGKKTINRAVINTINFKKEALAIWKDFEKNPNQFSGTVISLADLIRHLEVVHDDGWGTSHMQKRDLLKIMAELEKQLQYVSWYGAYHRIRENSPNGNKAQKEFISEFEKTRKQTIEYHELSHLVDATNSGETVLETGKSNLSGELSEVRAFITELAYGQNPADTLWQMVAGVIDEINQGQNVDSSIFKMKLVLGEVQKRVPMQQTDNAITCLCGLSRQHSQEIALALYRQSE
;
A
#
# COMPACT_ATOMS: atom_id res chain seq x y z
N MET A 1 -9.62 -56.20 -8.70
CA MET A 1 -10.02 -55.56 -7.42
C MET A 1 -9.17 -54.33 -7.23
N VAL A 2 -9.75 -53.15 -7.39
CA VAL A 2 -9.11 -51.86 -7.16
C VAL A 2 -9.34 -51.51 -5.70
N VAL A 3 -8.29 -51.46 -4.90
CA VAL A 3 -8.36 -50.93 -3.53
C VAL A 3 -8.06 -49.43 -3.62
N LEU A 4 -9.11 -48.62 -3.50
CA LEU A 4 -9.01 -47.18 -3.29
C LEU A 4 -8.30 -46.92 -1.95
N LEU A 5 -7.11 -46.34 -2.00
CA LEU A 5 -6.54 -45.60 -0.87
C LEU A 5 -6.94 -44.14 -1.01
N THR A 6 -8.02 -43.76 -0.34
CA THR A 6 -8.36 -42.36 -0.04
C THR A 6 -7.34 -41.80 0.94
N GLY A 7 -6.25 -41.24 0.41
CA GLY A 7 -5.31 -40.42 1.17
C GLY A 7 -5.92 -39.07 1.50
N LEU A 8 -6.46 -38.95 2.71
CA LEU A 8 -6.76 -37.66 3.35
C LEU A 8 -5.47 -36.86 3.47
N LEU A 9 -5.27 -35.91 2.55
CA LEU A 9 -4.29 -34.83 2.69
C LEU A 9 -4.76 -33.88 3.81
N PHE A 10 -4.45 -34.26 5.06
CA PHE A 10 -4.47 -33.35 6.20
C PHE A 10 -3.36 -32.32 6.01
N ILE A 11 -3.68 -31.16 5.46
CA ILE A 11 -2.84 -29.97 5.60
C ILE A 11 -2.97 -29.51 7.06
N VAL A 12 -2.09 -30.02 7.91
CA VAL A 12 -1.92 -29.56 9.29
C VAL A 12 -1.23 -28.20 9.22
N PHE A 13 -2.02 -27.12 9.20
CA PHE A 13 -1.50 -25.80 9.51
C PHE A 13 -1.02 -25.81 10.98
N PRO A 14 0.25 -25.49 11.29
CA PRO A 14 0.69 -25.39 12.66
C PRO A 14 -0.11 -24.29 13.36
N ALA A 15 -0.77 -24.67 14.46
CA ALA A 15 -1.48 -23.78 15.36
C ALA A 15 -0.52 -22.72 15.89
N THR A 16 -0.50 -21.58 15.22
CA THR A 16 0.11 -20.37 15.76
C THR A 16 -0.98 -19.54 16.37
N GLY A 17 -0.75 -19.12 17.62
CA GLY A 17 -1.71 -18.41 18.46
C GLY A 17 -2.46 -17.36 17.67
N PHE A 18 -3.68 -17.70 17.27
CA PHE A 18 -4.66 -16.77 16.78
C PHE A 18 -5.24 -16.11 18.04
N THR A 19 -4.74 -14.93 18.41
CA THR A 19 -5.43 -14.11 19.40
C THR A 19 -6.83 -13.81 18.88
N SER A 20 -7.83 -13.97 19.75
CA SER A 20 -9.26 -14.04 19.42
C SER A 20 -9.71 -13.03 18.37
N VAL A 21 -10.33 -13.55 17.32
CA VAL A 21 -10.84 -12.83 16.18
C VAL A 21 -12.22 -12.27 16.52
N GLY A 22 -12.30 -10.98 16.84
CA GLY A 22 -13.58 -10.27 16.88
C GLY A 22 -14.03 -9.95 15.46
N LEU A 23 -15.30 -10.21 15.14
CA LEU A 23 -15.90 -9.75 13.89
C LEU A 23 -15.90 -8.23 13.88
N LYS A 24 -15.23 -7.62 12.89
CA LYS A 24 -15.22 -6.18 12.65
C LYS A 24 -16.19 -5.84 11.53
N MET A 25 -16.64 -4.59 11.53
CA MET A 25 -17.40 -4.01 10.41
C MET A 25 -16.69 -2.76 9.91
N ALA A 26 -16.63 -2.60 8.59
CA ALA A 26 -16.15 -1.40 7.93
C ALA A 26 -17.14 -0.98 6.85
N VAL A 27 -17.25 0.33 6.62
CA VAL A 27 -18.03 0.91 5.52
C VAL A 27 -17.07 1.52 4.53
N LEU A 28 -17.00 0.96 3.33
CA LEU A 28 -16.11 1.35 2.25
C LEU A 28 -16.95 1.55 1.00
N TRP A 29 -16.84 2.73 0.38
CA TRP A 29 -17.58 3.03 -0.86
C TRP A 29 -19.09 2.74 -0.75
N ASN A 30 -19.70 3.09 0.39
CA ASN A 30 -21.10 2.81 0.74
C ASN A 30 -21.48 1.32 0.87
N GLN A 31 -20.50 0.41 0.90
CA GLN A 31 -20.71 -1.00 1.17
C GLN A 31 -20.24 -1.35 2.59
N THR A 32 -21.05 -2.10 3.32
CA THR A 32 -20.69 -2.60 4.66
C THR A 32 -20.09 -3.99 4.53
N ILE A 33 -18.84 -4.14 4.95
CA ILE A 33 -18.16 -5.44 5.01
C ILE A 33 -17.99 -5.85 6.46
N SER A 34 -18.46 -7.06 6.76
CA SER A 34 -18.19 -7.76 8.02
C SER A 34 -17.04 -8.74 7.82
N TYR A 35 -15.99 -8.67 8.65
CA TYR A 35 -14.76 -9.43 8.44
C TYR A 35 -14.02 -9.77 9.74
N GLU A 36 -13.15 -10.76 9.62
CA GLU A 36 -12.23 -11.20 10.65
C GLU A 36 -10.82 -10.65 10.34
N LEU A 37 -10.25 -9.84 11.23
CA LEU A 37 -8.87 -9.38 11.12
C LEU A 37 -7.92 -10.38 11.77
N VAL A 38 -6.97 -10.91 10.99
CA VAL A 38 -5.91 -11.81 11.47
C VAL A 38 -4.57 -11.10 11.30
N THR A 39 -3.77 -11.01 12.36
CA THR A 39 -2.42 -10.44 12.28
C THR A 39 -1.39 -11.54 12.46
N ILE A 40 -0.42 -11.60 11.54
CA ILE A 40 0.67 -12.58 11.59
C ILE A 40 2.03 -11.87 11.65
N GLN A 41 2.96 -12.50 12.35
CA GLN A 41 4.36 -12.08 12.43
C GLN A 41 5.26 -13.28 12.07
N LYS A 42 5.27 -13.68 10.80
CA LYS A 42 6.04 -14.85 10.33
C LYS A 42 6.77 -14.60 9.03
N ASN A 43 8.03 -15.04 8.97
CA ASN A 43 8.89 -14.99 7.78
C ASN A 43 8.44 -15.89 6.61
N ARG A 44 7.31 -16.61 6.73
CA ARG A 44 6.89 -17.63 5.76
C ARG A 44 5.79 -17.17 4.80
N VAL A 45 5.24 -15.98 4.97
CA VAL A 45 4.22 -15.40 4.07
C VAL A 45 4.88 -14.24 3.34
N GLY A 46 4.89 -14.31 2.01
CA GLY A 46 5.69 -13.44 1.14
C GLY A 46 5.00 -12.12 0.73
N TYR A 47 3.83 -11.80 1.27
CA TYR A 47 3.06 -10.63 0.85
C TYR A 47 2.53 -9.84 2.04
N ASP A 48 2.43 -8.53 1.83
CA ASP A 48 1.93 -7.54 2.80
C ASP A 48 0.41 -7.62 2.88
N GLY A 49 -0.05 -8.69 3.54
CA GLY A 49 -1.47 -8.95 3.71
C GLY A 49 -2.04 -9.94 2.68
N LEU A 50 -3.22 -10.44 3.00
CA LEU A 50 -4.01 -11.33 2.14
C LEU A 50 -5.46 -11.29 2.59
N SER A 51 -6.38 -11.18 1.65
CA SER A 51 -7.81 -11.26 1.90
C SER A 51 -8.44 -12.44 1.17
N PHE A 52 -9.43 -13.06 1.83
CA PHE A 52 -10.15 -14.18 1.24
C PHE A 52 -11.54 -14.38 1.85
N ILE A 53 -12.41 -15.01 1.06
CA ILE A 53 -13.77 -15.38 1.45
C ILE A 53 -13.81 -16.90 1.63
N THR A 54 -14.30 -17.38 2.76
CA THR A 54 -14.52 -18.82 3.01
C THR A 54 -15.99 -19.12 3.28
N HIS A 55 -16.49 -20.21 2.71
CA HIS A 55 -17.84 -20.71 2.97
C HIS A 55 -17.75 -21.94 3.88
N ARG A 56 -18.18 -21.82 5.14
CA ARG A 56 -18.23 -22.93 6.11
C ARG A 56 -19.68 -23.25 6.43
N GLY A 57 -20.21 -24.29 5.79
CA GLY A 57 -21.64 -24.60 5.85
C GLY A 57 -22.47 -23.49 5.19
N LYS A 58 -23.39 -22.88 5.93
CA LYS A 58 -24.21 -21.73 5.46
C LYS A 58 -23.58 -20.36 5.75
N LYS A 59 -22.39 -20.31 6.37
CA LYS A 59 -21.75 -19.05 6.77
C LYS A 59 -20.65 -18.67 5.79
N THR A 60 -20.72 -17.43 5.28
CA THR A 60 -19.62 -16.77 4.59
C THR A 60 -18.79 -16.01 5.63
N ILE A 61 -17.47 -16.22 5.61
CA ILE A 61 -16.52 -15.57 6.51
C ILE A 61 -15.48 -14.86 5.65
N ASN A 62 -15.49 -13.54 5.73
CA ASN A 62 -14.49 -12.68 5.11
C ASN A 62 -13.31 -12.52 6.06
N ARG A 63 -12.09 -12.65 5.55
CA ARG A 63 -10.87 -12.47 6.33
C ARG A 63 -9.93 -11.50 5.66
N ALA A 64 -9.35 -10.63 6.48
CA ALA A 64 -8.19 -9.83 6.13
C ALA A 64 -7.04 -10.29 7.01
N VAL A 65 -5.98 -10.81 6.39
CA VAL A 65 -4.74 -11.20 7.04
C VAL A 65 -3.75 -10.07 6.81
N ILE A 66 -3.04 -9.64 7.84
CA ILE A 66 -1.99 -8.63 7.73
C ILE A 66 -0.69 -9.20 8.24
N ASN A 67 0.34 -9.14 7.39
CA ASN A 67 1.70 -9.47 7.75
C ASN A 67 2.41 -8.22 8.29
N THR A 68 2.87 -8.25 9.54
CA THR A 68 3.51 -7.08 10.18
C THR A 68 4.99 -7.29 10.47
N ILE A 69 5.61 -8.27 9.82
CA ILE A 69 6.96 -8.70 10.18
C ILE A 69 8.03 -7.63 9.97
N ASN A 70 7.88 -6.79 8.95
CA ASN A 70 8.87 -5.77 8.59
C ASN A 70 8.61 -4.39 9.21
N PHE A 71 7.40 -4.12 9.73
CA PHE A 71 7.02 -2.78 10.17
C PHE A 71 7.97 -2.21 11.23
N LYS A 72 8.37 -3.04 12.21
CA LYS A 72 9.34 -2.62 13.22
C LYS A 72 10.70 -2.24 12.63
N LYS A 73 11.15 -3.00 11.63
CA LYS A 73 12.45 -2.78 10.98
C LYS A 73 12.42 -1.49 10.17
N GLU A 74 11.34 -1.24 9.43
CA GLU A 74 11.10 -0.01 8.68
C GLU A 74 11.02 1.21 9.61
N ALA A 75 10.18 1.14 10.65
CA ALA A 75 10.04 2.21 11.63
C ALA A 75 11.38 2.56 12.28
N LEU A 76 12.19 1.54 12.60
CA LEU A 76 13.52 1.75 13.16
C LEU A 76 14.48 2.40 12.16
N ALA A 77 14.38 2.07 10.87
CA ALA A 77 15.19 2.70 9.83
C ALA A 77 14.84 4.19 9.69
N ILE A 78 13.55 4.53 9.63
CA ILE A 78 13.05 5.92 9.56
C ILE A 78 13.48 6.70 10.80
N TRP A 79 13.29 6.14 12.00
CA TRP A 79 13.74 6.76 13.25
C TRP A 79 15.22 7.11 13.23
N LYS A 80 16.07 6.14 12.82
CA LYS A 80 17.52 6.33 12.74
C LYS A 80 17.91 7.35 11.69
N ASP A 81 17.16 7.45 10.61
CA ASP A 81 17.39 8.46 9.57
C ASP A 81 17.13 9.86 10.11
N PHE A 82 16.00 10.09 10.78
CA PHE A 82 15.69 11.38 11.41
C PHE A 82 16.63 11.74 12.56
N GLU A 83 17.13 10.77 13.33
CA GLU A 83 18.14 11.04 14.36
C GLU A 83 19.46 11.53 13.76
N LYS A 84 19.85 11.03 12.57
CA LYS A 84 21.06 11.47 11.87
C LYS A 84 20.87 12.79 11.15
N ASN A 85 19.66 13.04 10.65
CA ASN A 85 19.33 14.20 9.82
C ASN A 85 18.17 15.03 10.43
N PRO A 86 18.34 15.63 11.63
CA PRO A 86 17.25 16.27 12.35
C PRO A 86 16.84 17.64 11.79
N ASN A 87 17.60 18.26 10.88
CA ASN A 87 17.31 19.59 10.35
C ASN A 87 17.24 19.58 8.82
N GLN A 88 16.06 19.96 8.33
CA GLN A 88 15.71 20.30 6.95
C GLN A 88 15.93 19.23 5.88
N PHE A 89 14.79 18.71 5.42
CA PHE A 89 14.67 18.29 4.04
C PHE A 89 14.68 19.54 3.12
N SER A 90 15.71 19.66 2.27
CA SER A 90 15.78 20.64 1.17
C SER A 90 15.77 19.87 -0.15
N GLY A 91 14.58 19.60 -0.66
CA GLY A 91 14.43 18.78 -1.85
C GLY A 91 14.45 19.57 -3.12
N THR A 92 14.76 18.86 -4.19
CA THR A 92 14.53 19.38 -5.53
C THR A 92 13.03 19.35 -5.81
N VAL A 93 12.51 20.42 -6.43
CA VAL A 93 11.12 20.42 -6.92
C VAL A 93 11.02 19.38 -8.05
N ILE A 94 10.14 18.40 -7.86
CA ILE A 94 9.85 17.38 -8.86
C ILE A 94 8.61 17.83 -9.63
N SER A 95 8.74 18.02 -10.95
CA SER A 95 7.59 18.32 -11.81
C SER A 95 6.64 17.11 -11.88
N LEU A 96 5.35 17.34 -11.67
CA LEU A 96 4.32 16.32 -11.81
C LEU A 96 4.23 15.84 -13.27
N ALA A 97 4.30 16.77 -14.21
CA ALA A 97 4.28 16.45 -15.63
C ALA A 97 5.50 15.60 -16.06
N ASP A 98 6.70 15.95 -15.59
CA ASP A 98 7.90 15.14 -15.88
C ASP A 98 7.82 13.76 -15.24
N LEU A 99 7.34 13.68 -14.01
CA LEU A 99 7.15 12.42 -13.31
C LEU A 99 6.22 11.47 -14.08
N ILE A 100 5.04 11.97 -14.51
CA ILE A 100 4.08 11.20 -15.33
C ILE A 100 4.74 10.74 -16.62
N ARG A 101 5.41 11.63 -17.35
CA ARG A 101 6.10 11.30 -18.61
C ARG A 101 7.15 10.20 -18.42
N HIS A 102 7.94 10.24 -17.36
CA HIS A 102 8.94 9.20 -17.09
C HIS A 102 8.31 7.85 -16.73
N LEU A 103 7.20 7.85 -15.98
CA LEU A 103 6.44 6.63 -15.68
C LEU A 103 5.80 6.04 -16.93
N GLU A 104 5.23 6.86 -17.82
CA GLU A 104 4.64 6.43 -19.09
C GLU A 104 5.66 5.73 -19.98
N VAL A 105 6.83 6.34 -20.17
CA VAL A 105 7.92 5.76 -20.97
C VAL A 105 8.36 4.41 -20.41
N VAL A 106 8.53 4.28 -19.09
CA VAL A 106 8.96 3.02 -18.46
C VAL A 106 7.87 1.95 -18.51
N HIS A 107 6.61 2.33 -18.37
CA HIS A 107 5.49 1.41 -18.44
C HIS A 107 5.23 0.90 -19.87
N ASP A 108 5.17 1.80 -20.84
CA ASP A 108 4.69 1.50 -22.19
C ASP A 108 5.76 0.82 -23.06
N ASP A 109 7.05 1.11 -22.84
CA ASP A 109 8.16 0.36 -23.44
C ASP A 109 8.54 -0.91 -22.63
N GLY A 110 7.90 -1.11 -21.48
CA GLY A 110 8.18 -2.16 -20.50
C GLY A 110 9.64 -2.21 -20.05
N TRP A 111 10.12 -3.43 -19.75
CA TRP A 111 11.51 -3.66 -19.35
C TRP A 111 12.53 -3.41 -20.47
N GLY A 112 12.08 -3.12 -21.69
CA GLY A 112 12.91 -2.76 -22.85
C GLY A 112 13.44 -1.32 -22.84
N THR A 113 13.05 -0.50 -21.87
CA THR A 113 13.58 0.86 -21.68
C THR A 113 15.09 0.90 -21.49
N SER A 114 15.72 1.96 -21.99
CA SER A 114 17.16 2.15 -21.87
C SER A 114 17.59 2.27 -20.40
N HIS A 115 18.79 1.81 -20.09
CA HIS A 115 19.39 1.93 -18.75
C HIS A 115 19.39 3.40 -18.26
N MET A 116 19.51 4.37 -19.17
CA MET A 116 19.52 5.79 -18.84
C MET A 116 18.16 6.25 -18.32
N GLN A 117 17.06 5.88 -18.99
CA GLN A 117 15.69 6.23 -18.57
C GLN A 117 15.34 5.63 -17.21
N LYS A 118 15.68 4.36 -16.97
CA LYS A 118 15.48 3.69 -15.66
C LYS A 118 16.26 4.40 -14.55
N ARG A 119 17.50 4.77 -14.82
CA ARG A 119 18.36 5.51 -13.87
C ARG A 119 17.80 6.89 -13.54
N ASP A 120 17.24 7.60 -14.52
CA ASP A 120 16.68 8.93 -14.28
C ASP A 120 15.36 8.85 -13.49
N LEU A 121 14.49 7.89 -13.80
CA LEU A 121 13.30 7.62 -13.00
C LEU A 121 13.67 7.24 -11.55
N LEU A 122 14.68 6.38 -11.35
CA LEU A 122 15.17 6.03 -10.00
C LEU A 122 15.65 7.24 -9.20
N LYS A 123 16.32 8.21 -9.83
CA LYS A 123 16.73 9.45 -9.14
C LYS A 123 15.51 10.26 -8.68
N ILE A 124 14.51 10.41 -9.56
CA ILE A 124 13.26 11.13 -9.24
C ILE A 124 12.55 10.42 -8.09
N MET A 125 12.42 9.10 -8.18
CA MET A 125 11.76 8.27 -7.16
C MET A 125 12.47 8.34 -5.81
N ALA A 126 13.80 8.21 -5.77
CA ALA A 126 14.56 8.28 -4.52
C ALA A 126 14.46 9.66 -3.85
N GLU A 127 14.34 10.73 -4.64
CA GLU A 127 14.12 12.08 -4.12
C GLU A 127 12.69 12.25 -3.59
N LEU A 128 11.70 11.73 -4.32
CA LEU A 128 10.30 11.71 -3.91
C LEU A 128 10.08 10.86 -2.64
N GLU A 129 10.76 9.71 -2.54
CA GLU A 129 10.72 8.81 -1.38
C GLU A 129 11.14 9.55 -0.11
N LYS A 130 12.29 10.24 -0.14
CA LYS A 130 12.78 11.03 1.01
C LYS A 130 11.80 12.13 1.41
N GLN A 131 11.24 12.83 0.42
CA GLN A 131 10.26 13.87 0.66
C GLN A 131 9.00 13.34 1.34
N LEU A 132 8.46 12.25 0.82
CA LEU A 132 7.26 11.63 1.36
C LEU A 132 7.53 11.02 2.74
N GLN A 133 8.69 10.40 2.98
CA GLN A 133 9.08 9.94 4.32
C GLN A 133 9.05 11.09 5.33
N TYR A 134 9.63 12.25 4.97
CA TYR A 134 9.66 13.43 5.83
C TYR A 134 8.25 13.95 6.12
N VAL A 135 7.43 14.18 5.08
CA VAL A 135 6.04 14.67 5.22
C VAL A 135 5.20 13.69 6.05
N SER A 136 5.42 12.40 5.89
CA SER A 136 4.64 11.35 6.56
C SER A 136 4.94 11.22 8.04
N TRP A 137 6.22 11.30 8.44
CA TRP A 137 6.66 10.80 9.75
C TRP A 137 7.45 11.79 10.59
N TYR A 138 7.96 12.88 10.01
CA TYR A 138 8.82 13.81 10.76
C TYR A 138 8.05 14.51 11.89
N GLY A 139 6.80 14.91 11.66
CA GLY A 139 5.96 15.53 12.70
C GLY A 139 5.70 14.59 13.89
N ALA A 140 5.43 13.31 13.63
CA ALA A 140 5.27 12.30 14.68
C ALA A 140 6.58 12.07 15.43
N TYR A 141 7.70 11.92 14.71
CA TYR A 141 9.03 11.81 15.29
C TYR A 141 9.33 12.98 16.24
N HIS A 142 9.18 14.22 15.77
CA HIS A 142 9.47 15.42 16.55
C HIS A 142 8.61 15.49 17.81
N ARG A 143 7.29 15.35 17.67
CA ARG A 143 6.35 15.37 18.80
C ARG A 143 6.68 14.30 19.83
N ILE A 144 7.01 13.08 19.40
CA ILE A 144 7.33 11.98 20.32
C ILE A 144 8.66 12.25 21.02
N ARG A 145 9.67 12.74 20.29
CA ARG A 145 10.97 13.13 20.85
C ARG A 145 10.84 14.21 21.93
N GLU A 146 10.02 15.23 21.71
CA GLU A 146 9.81 16.31 22.67
C GLU A 146 9.10 15.85 23.94
N ASN A 147 8.13 14.93 23.81
CA ASN A 147 7.29 14.47 24.92
C ASN A 147 7.90 13.30 25.72
N SER A 148 8.98 12.69 25.24
CA SER A 148 9.62 11.55 25.89
C SER A 148 11.04 11.88 26.38
N PRO A 149 11.29 11.94 27.71
CA PRO A 149 12.59 12.30 28.28
C PRO A 149 13.69 11.24 28.09
N ASN A 150 13.38 10.10 27.45
CA ASN A 150 14.30 9.00 27.20
C ASN A 150 14.22 8.58 25.73
N GLY A 151 15.36 8.64 25.01
CA GLY A 151 15.43 8.30 23.59
C GLY A 151 14.96 6.87 23.26
N ASN A 152 15.22 5.89 24.13
CA ASN A 152 14.73 4.52 23.93
C ASN A 152 13.21 4.40 24.13
N LYS A 153 12.63 5.22 25.01
CA LYS A 153 11.17 5.28 25.20
C LYS A 153 10.50 5.95 23.99
N ALA A 154 11.06 7.08 23.55
CA ALA A 154 10.61 7.81 22.37
C ALA A 154 10.65 6.91 21.12
N GLN A 155 11.72 6.15 20.91
CA GLN A 155 11.82 5.21 19.79
C GLN A 155 10.74 4.12 19.83
N LYS A 156 10.46 3.55 21.01
CA LYS A 156 9.40 2.53 21.15
C LYS A 156 8.01 3.12 20.88
N GLU A 157 7.76 4.35 21.32
CA GLU A 157 6.52 5.07 21.05
C GLU A 157 6.35 5.34 19.55
N PHE A 158 7.41 5.79 18.86
CA PHE A 158 7.39 5.99 17.41
C PHE A 158 7.12 4.69 16.65
N ILE A 159 7.82 3.61 16.99
CA ILE A 159 7.60 2.29 16.38
C ILE A 159 6.15 1.84 16.58
N SER A 160 5.60 2.01 17.78
CA SER A 160 4.22 1.61 18.06
C SER A 160 3.19 2.45 17.30
N GLU A 161 3.43 3.75 17.13
CA GLU A 161 2.57 4.62 16.34
C GLU A 161 2.63 4.25 14.85
N PHE A 162 3.84 4.06 14.32
CA PHE A 162 4.06 3.59 12.95
C PHE A 162 3.35 2.26 12.68
N GLU A 163 3.58 1.24 13.51
CA GLU A 163 2.98 -0.09 13.34
C GLU A 163 1.45 -0.03 13.37
N LYS A 164 0.88 0.79 14.26
CA LYS A 164 -0.57 0.97 14.36
C LYS A 164 -1.15 1.60 13.10
N THR A 165 -0.54 2.69 12.64
CA THR A 165 -0.98 3.41 11.43
C THR A 165 -0.84 2.54 10.20
N ARG A 166 0.32 1.92 9.97
CA ARG A 166 0.56 1.02 8.83
C ARG A 166 -0.41 -0.16 8.82
N LYS A 167 -0.62 -0.79 9.98
CA LYS A 167 -1.58 -1.90 10.09
C LYS A 167 -3.00 -1.49 9.68
N GLN A 168 -3.44 -0.29 10.06
CA GLN A 168 -4.75 0.20 9.66
C GLN A 168 -4.81 0.54 8.17
N THR A 169 -3.74 1.09 7.60
CA THR A 169 -3.65 1.37 6.17
C THR A 169 -3.77 0.07 5.35
N ILE A 170 -2.96 -0.96 5.67
CA ILE A 170 -3.04 -2.27 4.99
C ILE A 170 -4.38 -2.96 5.25
N GLU A 171 -5.00 -2.76 6.42
CA GLU A 171 -6.36 -3.24 6.64
C GLU A 171 -7.36 -2.69 5.61
N TYR A 172 -7.27 -1.40 5.27
CA TYR A 172 -8.12 -0.82 4.23
C TYR A 172 -7.80 -1.31 2.82
N HIS A 173 -6.52 -1.58 2.53
CA HIS A 173 -6.08 -2.24 1.31
C HIS A 173 -6.81 -3.57 1.12
N GLU A 174 -6.71 -4.45 2.12
CA GLU A 174 -7.32 -5.78 2.09
C GLU A 174 -8.84 -5.75 2.04
N LEU A 175 -9.46 -4.79 2.71
CA LEU A 175 -10.90 -4.63 2.64
C LEU A 175 -11.36 -4.20 1.25
N SER A 176 -10.57 -3.45 0.49
CA SER A 176 -10.86 -3.13 -0.91
C SER A 176 -10.92 -4.40 -1.76
N HIS A 177 -9.98 -5.32 -1.60
CA HIS A 177 -10.02 -6.60 -2.30
C HIS A 177 -11.25 -7.44 -1.91
N LEU A 178 -11.68 -7.40 -0.65
CA LEU A 178 -12.93 -8.04 -0.23
C LEU A 178 -14.19 -7.41 -0.85
N VAL A 179 -14.21 -6.08 -1.05
CA VAL A 179 -15.27 -5.39 -1.83
C VAL A 179 -15.32 -5.96 -3.25
N ASP A 180 -14.16 -5.98 -3.92
CA ASP A 180 -14.06 -6.43 -5.31
C ASP A 180 -14.49 -7.89 -5.48
N ALA A 181 -14.07 -8.77 -4.56
CA ALA A 181 -14.46 -10.18 -4.52
C ALA A 181 -15.97 -10.36 -4.33
N THR A 182 -16.57 -9.55 -3.45
CA THR A 182 -18.00 -9.61 -3.17
C THR A 182 -18.83 -9.16 -4.39
N ASN A 183 -18.38 -8.12 -5.10
CA ASN A 183 -19.08 -7.57 -6.26
C ASN A 183 -18.94 -8.45 -7.51
N SER A 184 -17.77 -9.06 -7.72
CA SER A 184 -17.50 -9.94 -8.87
C SER A 184 -18.09 -11.34 -8.71
N GLY A 185 -18.40 -11.76 -7.48
CA GLY A 185 -18.76 -13.14 -7.17
C GLY A 185 -17.57 -14.11 -7.28
N GLU A 186 -16.36 -13.60 -7.46
CA GLU A 186 -15.14 -14.40 -7.51
C GLU A 186 -14.67 -14.72 -6.10
N THR A 187 -14.28 -15.98 -5.88
CA THR A 187 -13.47 -16.31 -4.71
C THR A 187 -12.08 -15.80 -5.01
N VAL A 188 -11.54 -14.88 -4.19
CA VAL A 188 -10.12 -14.48 -4.27
C VAL A 188 -9.29 -15.73 -4.00
N LEU A 189 -8.93 -16.44 -5.07
CA LEU A 189 -8.06 -17.59 -5.04
C LEU A 189 -6.67 -17.09 -5.40
N GLU A 190 -5.70 -17.52 -4.60
CA GLU A 190 -4.25 -17.37 -4.80
C GLU A 190 -3.86 -17.66 -6.27
N THR A 191 -3.98 -16.67 -7.13
CA THR A 191 -3.48 -16.76 -8.49
C THR A 191 -2.78 -15.45 -8.77
N GLY A 192 -1.50 -15.42 -8.44
CA GLY A 192 -0.55 -14.37 -8.82
C GLY A 192 -0.30 -14.33 -10.33
N LYS A 193 -1.37 -14.30 -11.13
CA LYS A 193 -1.33 -13.96 -12.55
C LYS A 193 -1.94 -12.58 -12.69
N SER A 194 -1.11 -11.61 -13.07
CA SER A 194 -1.57 -10.27 -13.45
C SER A 194 -2.49 -10.39 -14.67
N ASN A 195 -3.80 -10.37 -14.41
CA ASN A 195 -4.79 -9.97 -15.40
C ASN A 195 -5.12 -8.50 -15.13
N LEU A 196 -5.61 -7.79 -16.15
CA LEU A 196 -5.99 -6.37 -16.04
C LEU A 196 -6.96 -6.12 -14.87
N SER A 197 -7.81 -7.10 -14.53
CA SER A 197 -8.69 -7.04 -13.36
C SER A 197 -7.94 -7.04 -12.03
N GLY A 198 -6.84 -7.80 -11.91
CA GLY A 198 -5.98 -7.81 -10.73
C GLY A 198 -5.19 -6.51 -10.58
N GLU A 199 -4.66 -5.98 -11.68
CA GLU A 199 -3.94 -4.69 -11.66
C GLU A 199 -4.88 -3.53 -11.28
N LEU A 200 -6.12 -3.54 -11.76
CA LEU A 200 -7.14 -2.56 -11.34
C LEU A 200 -7.60 -2.77 -9.88
N SER A 201 -7.61 -4.00 -9.38
CA SER A 201 -7.89 -4.31 -7.96
C SER A 201 -6.85 -3.66 -7.05
N GLU A 202 -5.58 -3.78 -7.41
CA GLU A 202 -4.45 -3.15 -6.73
C GLU A 202 -4.52 -1.61 -6.74
N VAL A 203 -4.92 -1.02 -7.88
CA VAL A 203 -5.18 0.43 -7.99
C VAL A 203 -6.29 0.85 -7.03
N ARG A 204 -7.39 0.10 -6.97
CA ARG A 204 -8.52 0.39 -6.07
C ARG A 204 -8.14 0.26 -4.60
N ALA A 205 -7.33 -0.74 -4.25
CA ALA A 205 -6.80 -0.93 -2.90
C ALA A 205 -5.95 0.26 -2.46
N PHE A 206 -5.01 0.69 -3.32
CA PHE A 206 -4.19 1.88 -3.07
C PHE A 206 -5.02 3.16 -2.89
N ILE A 207 -6.05 3.38 -3.70
CA ILE A 207 -6.91 4.57 -3.54
C ILE A 207 -7.74 4.49 -2.26
N THR A 208 -8.16 3.29 -1.89
CA THR A 208 -8.85 3.06 -0.62
C THR A 208 -7.95 3.42 0.56
N GLU A 209 -6.66 3.08 0.51
CA GLU A 209 -5.68 3.56 1.49
C GLU A 209 -5.60 5.10 1.53
N LEU A 210 -5.52 5.77 0.37
CA LEU A 210 -5.46 7.23 0.30
C LEU A 210 -6.72 7.91 0.89
N ALA A 211 -7.89 7.29 0.72
CA ALA A 211 -9.17 7.85 1.13
C ALA A 211 -9.56 7.55 2.59
N TYR A 212 -9.08 6.44 3.15
CA TYR A 212 -9.48 5.96 4.48
C TYR A 212 -8.31 5.79 5.47
N GLY A 213 -7.07 5.70 4.96
CA GLY A 213 -5.86 5.63 5.77
C GLY A 213 -5.62 6.90 6.59
N GLN A 214 -4.92 6.74 7.71
CA GLN A 214 -4.62 7.86 8.62
C GLN A 214 -3.46 8.73 8.16
N ASN A 215 -2.63 8.22 7.23
CA ASN A 215 -1.46 8.90 6.74
C ASN A 215 -1.32 8.70 5.21
N PRO A 216 -2.03 9.49 4.37
CA PRO A 216 -1.98 9.34 2.92
C PRO A 216 -0.60 9.58 2.31
N ALA A 217 0.23 10.43 2.93
CA ALA A 217 1.61 10.65 2.50
C ALA A 217 2.46 9.38 2.64
N ASP A 218 2.16 8.56 3.65
CA ASP A 218 2.85 7.30 3.91
C ASP A 218 2.40 6.20 2.93
N THR A 219 1.14 6.20 2.53
CA THR A 219 0.65 5.37 1.40
C THR A 219 1.38 5.74 0.10
N LEU A 220 1.53 7.04 -0.19
CA LEU A 220 2.31 7.50 -1.34
C LEU A 220 3.79 7.10 -1.23
N TRP A 221 4.36 7.17 -0.03
CA TRP A 221 5.73 6.74 0.23
C TRP A 221 5.93 5.26 -0.10
N GLN A 222 5.00 4.38 0.29
CA GLN A 222 5.04 2.95 -0.07
C GLN A 222 4.93 2.71 -1.57
N MET A 223 4.05 3.45 -2.26
CA MET A 223 3.96 3.35 -3.72
C MET A 223 5.29 3.66 -4.39
N VAL A 224 5.96 4.73 -3.94
CA VAL A 224 7.26 5.12 -4.47
C VAL A 224 8.34 4.09 -4.14
N ALA A 225 8.36 3.55 -2.92
CA ALA A 225 9.26 2.46 -2.55
C ALA A 225 9.04 1.22 -3.44
N GLY A 226 7.77 0.88 -3.71
CA GLY A 226 7.39 -0.20 -4.63
C GLY A 226 7.93 0.04 -6.04
N VAL A 227 7.76 1.25 -6.60
CA VAL A 227 8.35 1.60 -7.92
C VAL A 227 9.88 1.46 -7.93
N ILE A 228 10.57 1.90 -6.87
CA ILE A 228 12.02 1.75 -6.76
C ILE A 228 12.40 0.27 -6.77
N ASP A 229 11.69 -0.56 -6.01
CA ASP A 229 11.93 -2.00 -5.94
C ASP A 229 11.66 -2.70 -7.27
N GLU A 230 10.59 -2.34 -7.97
CA GLU A 230 10.28 -2.83 -9.32
C GLU A 230 11.45 -2.56 -10.26
N ILE A 231 11.90 -1.30 -10.35
CA ILE A 231 12.97 -0.91 -11.27
C ILE A 231 14.28 -1.64 -10.93
N ASN A 232 14.61 -1.75 -9.64
CA ASN A 232 15.84 -2.41 -9.17
C ASN A 232 15.84 -3.92 -9.42
N GLN A 233 14.68 -4.57 -9.27
CA GLN A 233 14.56 -6.02 -9.41
C GLN A 233 14.25 -6.45 -10.86
N GLY A 234 13.81 -5.53 -11.72
CA GLY A 234 13.50 -5.84 -13.11
C GLY A 234 12.20 -6.63 -13.29
N GLN A 235 11.28 -6.55 -12.32
CA GLN A 235 10.02 -7.31 -12.30
C GLN A 235 8.89 -6.45 -11.73
N ASN A 236 7.65 -6.79 -12.10
CA ASN A 236 6.45 -6.07 -11.67
C ASN A 236 6.03 -6.55 -10.26
N VAL A 237 6.68 -5.97 -9.25
CA VAL A 237 6.38 -6.13 -7.82
C VAL A 237 5.16 -5.28 -7.45
N ASP A 238 3.99 -5.94 -7.46
CA ASP A 238 2.68 -5.36 -7.12
C ASP A 238 2.13 -4.30 -8.08
N SER A 239 2.66 -4.21 -9.31
CA SER A 239 2.18 -3.27 -10.33
C SER A 239 2.26 -1.80 -9.91
N SER A 240 3.31 -1.46 -9.15
CA SER A 240 3.50 -0.15 -8.53
C SER A 240 3.67 0.97 -9.56
N ILE A 241 4.44 0.74 -10.63
CA ILE A 241 4.57 1.70 -11.73
C ILE A 241 3.22 1.97 -12.39
N PHE A 242 2.43 0.92 -12.66
CA PHE A 242 1.09 1.03 -13.25
C PHE A 242 0.13 1.79 -12.34
N LYS A 243 0.07 1.42 -11.05
CA LYS A 243 -0.74 2.11 -10.03
C LYS A 243 -0.43 3.59 -9.96
N MET A 244 0.86 3.92 -9.86
CA MET A 244 1.31 5.30 -9.77
C MET A 244 0.97 6.09 -11.04
N LYS A 245 1.20 5.52 -12.24
CA LYS A 245 0.82 6.12 -13.52
C LYS A 245 -0.67 6.47 -13.57
N LEU A 246 -1.55 5.52 -13.25
CA LEU A 246 -3.00 5.73 -13.29
C LEU A 246 -3.46 6.81 -12.32
N VAL A 247 -3.01 6.75 -11.06
CA VAL A 247 -3.43 7.74 -10.06
C VAL A 247 -2.93 9.13 -10.42
N LEU A 248 -1.66 9.28 -10.82
CA LEU A 248 -1.13 10.59 -11.21
C LEU A 248 -1.83 11.17 -12.45
N GLY A 249 -2.18 10.32 -13.42
CA GLY A 249 -2.97 10.73 -14.59
C GLY A 249 -4.34 11.28 -14.21
N GLU A 250 -5.02 10.70 -13.22
CA GLU A 250 -6.31 11.22 -12.74
C GLU A 250 -6.18 12.46 -11.87
N VAL A 251 -5.10 12.56 -11.07
CA VAL A 251 -4.74 13.78 -10.32
C VAL A 251 -4.53 14.95 -11.28
N GLN A 252 -3.76 14.76 -12.35
CA GLN A 252 -3.48 15.80 -13.35
C GLN A 252 -4.75 16.36 -14.00
N LYS A 253 -5.75 15.52 -14.24
CA LYS A 253 -7.03 15.92 -14.87
C LYS A 253 -7.97 16.66 -13.93
N ARG A 254 -7.89 16.40 -12.61
CA ARG A 254 -8.91 16.82 -11.63
C ARG A 254 -8.45 17.91 -10.68
N VAL A 255 -7.17 17.98 -10.40
CA VAL A 255 -6.61 19.02 -9.53
C VAL A 255 -6.26 20.22 -10.42
N PRO A 256 -6.89 21.40 -10.24
CA PRO A 256 -6.57 22.58 -11.02
C PRO A 256 -5.08 22.91 -10.90
N MET A 257 -4.30 22.61 -11.93
CA MET A 257 -2.84 22.73 -11.93
C MET A 257 -2.32 24.18 -11.88
N GLN A 258 -3.22 25.16 -11.74
CA GLN A 258 -2.90 26.57 -11.94
C GLN A 258 -1.95 27.18 -10.88
N GLN A 259 -1.51 26.45 -9.85
CA GLN A 259 -0.61 27.03 -8.84
C GLN A 259 0.62 26.23 -8.42
N THR A 260 0.77 24.93 -8.71
CA THR A 260 2.06 24.24 -8.49
C THR A 260 2.20 23.00 -9.38
N ASP A 261 3.23 22.95 -10.22
CA ASP A 261 3.68 21.74 -10.92
C ASP A 261 4.50 20.81 -9.98
N ASN A 262 4.52 21.09 -8.68
CA ASN A 262 5.26 20.27 -7.71
C ASN A 262 4.49 18.99 -7.39
N ALA A 263 5.00 17.85 -7.84
CA ALA A 263 4.41 16.52 -7.63
C ALA A 263 4.04 16.25 -6.17
N ILE A 264 4.84 16.73 -5.22
CA ILE A 264 4.61 16.48 -3.79
C ILE A 264 3.49 17.33 -3.25
N THR A 265 3.48 18.62 -3.60
CA THR A 265 2.39 19.51 -3.23
C THR A 265 1.08 18.99 -3.80
N CYS A 266 1.08 18.47 -5.03
CA CYS A 266 -0.10 17.86 -5.63
C CYS A 266 -0.52 16.58 -4.89
N LEU A 267 0.41 15.65 -4.68
CA LEU A 267 0.13 14.33 -4.10
C LEU A 267 -0.27 14.41 -2.62
N CYS A 268 0.46 15.18 -1.82
CA CYS A 268 0.16 15.37 -0.40
C CYS A 268 -0.99 16.37 -0.15
N GLY A 269 -1.31 17.20 -1.14
CA GLY A 269 -2.44 18.14 -1.12
C GLY A 269 -3.79 17.52 -1.50
N LEU A 270 -3.83 16.22 -1.82
CA LEU A 270 -5.07 15.51 -2.09
C LEU A 270 -5.93 15.46 -0.82
N SER A 271 -7.05 16.17 -0.85
CA SER A 271 -8.08 16.03 0.18
C SER A 271 -8.71 14.64 0.08
N ARG A 272 -9.35 14.19 1.17
CA ARG A 272 -10.15 12.96 1.14
C ARG A 272 -11.18 12.96 0.01
N GLN A 273 -11.76 14.12 -0.30
CA GLN A 273 -12.71 14.28 -1.40
C GLN A 273 -12.01 14.06 -2.76
N HIS A 274 -10.82 14.62 -2.97
CA HIS A 274 -10.05 14.38 -4.20
C HIS A 274 -9.73 12.89 -4.37
N SER A 275 -9.29 12.21 -3.31
CA SER A 275 -9.03 10.76 -3.34
C SER A 275 -10.29 9.96 -3.68
N GLN A 276 -11.45 10.36 -3.15
CA GLN A 276 -12.74 9.75 -3.48
C GLN A 276 -13.17 9.99 -4.94
N GLU A 277 -12.98 11.20 -5.46
CA GLU A 277 -13.29 11.54 -6.85
C GLU A 277 -12.39 10.79 -7.84
N ILE A 278 -11.11 10.65 -7.53
CA ILE A 278 -10.15 9.82 -8.29
C ILE A 278 -10.58 8.35 -8.25
N ALA A 279 -10.97 7.85 -7.07
CA ALA A 279 -11.50 6.50 -6.94
C ALA A 279 -12.69 6.26 -7.87
N LEU A 280 -13.74 7.09 -7.75
CA LEU A 280 -14.98 6.96 -8.51
C LEU A 280 -14.74 7.03 -10.02
N ALA A 281 -13.79 7.85 -10.46
CA ALA A 281 -13.42 7.93 -11.87
C ALA A 281 -12.80 6.64 -12.38
N LEU A 282 -11.89 6.03 -11.61
CA LEU A 282 -11.23 4.78 -11.97
C LEU A 282 -12.19 3.59 -11.88
N TYR A 283 -13.12 3.59 -10.91
CA TYR A 283 -14.20 2.60 -10.81
C TYR A 283 -15.10 2.58 -12.07
N ARG A 284 -15.44 3.75 -12.63
CA ARG A 284 -16.32 3.85 -13.82
C ARG A 284 -15.64 3.52 -15.15
N GLN A 285 -14.31 3.53 -15.21
CA GLN A 285 -13.58 3.12 -16.43
C GLN A 285 -13.46 1.59 -16.54
N SER A 286 -13.69 0.86 -15.44
CA SER A 286 -13.64 -0.60 -15.39
C SER A 286 -15.00 -1.30 -15.60
N GLU A 287 -16.08 -0.52 -15.80
CA GLU A 287 -17.43 -0.99 -16.20
C GLU A 287 -17.65 -0.78 -17.70
#